data_AF-A0A355H3S0-F1
#
_entry.id   AF-A0A355H3S0-F1
#
_cell.length_a   1.000
_cell.length_b   1.000
_cell.length_c   1.000
_cell.angle_alpha   90.00
_cell.angle_beta   90.00
_cell.angle_gamma   90.00
#
_symmetry.space_group_name_H-M   'P 1'
#
loop_
_entity.id
_entity.type
_entity.pdbx_description
1 polymer ?
#
loop_
_entity_poly.entity_id
_entity_poly.type
_entity_poly.pdbx_seq_one_letter_code
_entity_poly.pdbx_strand_id
1 'polypeptide(L)'
;MKKIKYYHGNIKRNHGFTLIEILIAMFILTVAILSLVSVTVMVIKGNSLNRMITTATTLAKDQMETLKNDSQNSDTNFNNILTTSWSDVTGFPGYQRQWIVSTVTGNDSCTASGTPHPCCFGSATGRCPIRKSILMQVRWQWQGNYHYVDLSTMITRK
;
A
#
# COMPACT_ATOMS: atom_id res chain seq x y z
N MET A 1 50.44 18.48 -70.58
CA MET A 1 49.89 19.63 -69.82
C MET A 1 48.81 19.13 -68.88
N LYS A 2 48.95 19.32 -67.56
CA LYS A 2 47.95 18.88 -66.55
C LYS A 2 47.50 20.11 -65.76
N LYS A 3 46.22 20.50 -65.89
CA LYS A 3 45.66 21.63 -65.12
C LYS A 3 45.18 21.13 -63.76
N ILE A 4 45.67 21.73 -62.68
CA ILE A 4 45.25 21.47 -61.31
C ILE A 4 44.02 22.35 -61.01
N LYS A 5 42.90 21.74 -60.60
CA LYS A 5 41.69 22.44 -60.12
C LYS A 5 41.79 22.61 -58.60
N TYR A 6 41.73 23.85 -58.13
CA TYR A 6 41.64 24.17 -56.69
C TYR A 6 40.17 24.16 -56.28
N TYR A 7 39.82 23.33 -55.30
CA TYR A 7 38.51 23.37 -54.66
C TYR A 7 38.51 24.45 -53.58
N HIS A 8 37.70 25.49 -53.77
CA HIS A 8 37.49 26.53 -52.77
C HIS A 8 36.45 26.01 -51.75
N GLY A 9 36.93 25.48 -50.63
CA GLY A 9 36.06 25.11 -49.51
C GLY A 9 35.50 26.36 -48.85
N ASN A 10 34.17 26.56 -48.94
CA ASN A 10 33.49 27.64 -48.22
C ASN A 10 33.46 27.31 -46.72
N ILE A 11 34.39 27.91 -45.95
CA ILE A 11 34.37 27.85 -44.49
C ILE A 11 33.20 28.72 -44.02
N LYS A 12 32.13 28.10 -43.49
CA LYS A 12 31.02 28.84 -42.89
C LYS A 12 31.53 29.58 -41.65
N ARG A 13 31.22 30.87 -41.53
CA ARG A 13 31.50 31.67 -40.33
C ARG A 13 30.64 31.14 -39.18
N ASN A 14 31.29 30.58 -38.15
CA ASN A 14 30.63 30.26 -36.89
C ASN A 14 30.34 31.56 -36.15
N HIS A 15 29.05 31.90 -36.02
CA HIS A 15 28.62 32.98 -35.14
C HIS A 15 28.72 32.49 -33.69
N GLY A 16 29.56 33.16 -32.89
CA GLY A 16 29.67 32.90 -31.45
C GLY A 16 28.46 33.45 -30.69
N PHE A 17 28.28 32.98 -29.45
CA PHE A 17 27.22 33.46 -28.56
C PHE A 17 27.45 34.91 -28.14
N THR A 18 26.37 35.68 -28.05
CA THR A 18 26.44 37.04 -27.52
C THR A 18 26.47 37.02 -25.99
N LEU A 19 27.09 38.02 -25.36
CA LEU A 19 27.14 38.11 -23.89
C LEU A 19 25.73 38.17 -23.27
N ILE A 20 24.80 38.88 -23.93
CA ILE A 20 23.41 38.99 -23.47
C ILE A 20 22.67 37.65 -23.53
N GLU A 21 22.97 36.81 -24.51
CA GLU A 21 22.37 35.47 -24.64
C GLU A 21 22.80 34.55 -23.50
N ILE A 22 24.07 34.61 -23.09
CA ILE A 22 24.57 33.88 -21.93
C ILE A 22 23.91 34.39 -20.63
N LEU A 23 23.74 35.71 -20.49
CA LEU A 23 23.06 36.28 -19.31
C LEU A 23 21.61 35.82 -19.20
N ILE A 24 20.87 35.83 -20.32
CA ILE A 24 19.49 35.35 -20.36
C ILE A 24 19.42 33.85 -20.08
N ALA A 25 20.32 33.04 -20.65
CA ALA A 25 20.39 31.61 -20.41
C ALA A 25 20.67 31.28 -18.94
N MET A 26 21.64 31.97 -18.33
CA MET A 26 21.94 31.83 -16.89
C MET A 26 20.75 32.24 -16.02
N PHE A 27 20.05 33.32 -16.39
CA PHE A 27 18.85 33.76 -15.66
C PHE A 27 17.75 32.69 -15.70
N ILE A 28 17.41 32.17 -16.88
CA ILE A 28 16.41 31.10 -17.04
C ILE A 28 16.83 29.84 -16.25
N LEU A 29 18.12 29.47 -16.31
CA LEU A 29 18.66 28.33 -15.59
C LEU A 29 18.48 28.47 -14.08
N THR A 30 18.76 29.64 -13.51
CA THR A 30 18.60 29.87 -12.07
C THR A 30 17.14 29.73 -11.64
N VAL A 31 16.19 30.29 -12.38
CA VAL A 31 14.74 30.17 -12.09
C VAL A 31 14.28 28.72 -12.20
N ALA A 32 14.79 27.98 -13.19
CA ALA A 32 14.48 26.55 -13.35
C ALA A 32 14.96 25.72 -12.15
N ILE A 33 16.19 25.94 -11.66
CA ILE A 33 16.73 25.19 -10.52
C ILE A 33 15.98 25.52 -9.23
N LEU A 34 15.60 26.77 -9.00
CA LEU A 34 14.80 27.15 -7.82
C LEU A 34 13.45 26.43 -7.78
N SER A 35 12.81 26.26 -8.93
CA SER A 35 11.53 25.55 -9.05
C SER A 35 11.65 24.06 -8.71
N LEU A 36 12.82 23.44 -8.92
CA LEU A 36 13.05 22.03 -8.61
C LEU A 36 13.10 21.75 -7.11
N VAL A 37 13.49 22.72 -6.28
CA VAL A 37 13.64 22.54 -4.82
C VAL A 37 12.31 22.14 -4.17
N SER A 38 11.19 22.75 -4.57
CA SER A 38 9.87 22.37 -4.04
C SER A 38 9.47 20.95 -4.45
N VAL A 39 9.81 20.55 -5.69
CA VAL A 39 9.50 19.22 -6.21
C VAL A 39 10.31 18.16 -5.47
N THR A 40 11.60 18.39 -5.24
CA THR A 40 12.45 17.42 -4.52
C THR A 40 11.99 17.20 -3.09
N VAL A 41 11.59 18.25 -2.37
CA VAL A 41 11.02 18.13 -1.02
C VAL A 41 9.72 17.32 -1.04
N MET A 42 8.86 17.56 -2.02
CA MET A 42 7.62 16.78 -2.18
C MET A 42 7.92 15.30 -2.42
N VAL A 43 8.87 14.98 -3.29
CA VAL A 43 9.28 13.60 -3.58
C VAL A 43 9.84 12.92 -2.33
N ILE A 44 10.67 13.59 -1.55
CA ILE A 44 11.23 13.04 -0.30
C ILE A 44 10.12 12.72 0.71
N LYS A 45 9.20 13.67 0.94
CA LYS A 45 8.06 13.48 1.84
C LYS A 45 7.13 12.36 1.35
N GLY A 46 6.85 12.32 0.05
CA GLY A 46 6.06 11.26 -0.57
C GLY A 46 6.69 9.88 -0.40
N ASN A 47 8.00 9.76 -0.62
CA ASN A 47 8.72 8.51 -0.41
C ASN A 47 8.70 8.06 1.05
N SER A 48 8.81 8.99 2.00
CA SER A 48 8.71 8.66 3.43
C SER A 48 7.31 8.17 3.80
N LEU A 49 6.26 8.84 3.32
CA LEU A 49 4.87 8.40 3.53
C LEU A 49 4.61 7.03 2.90
N ASN A 50 5.09 6.80 1.67
CA ASN A 50 4.95 5.53 0.98
C ASN A 50 5.62 4.39 1.77
N ARG A 51 6.83 4.61 2.30
CA ARG A 51 7.48 3.65 3.20
C ARG A 51 6.60 3.34 4.41
N MET A 52 5.98 4.35 5.00
CA MET A 52 5.12 4.14 6.17
C MET A 52 3.87 3.32 5.85
N ILE A 53 3.23 3.58 4.70
CA ILE A 53 2.07 2.82 4.20
C ILE A 53 2.48 1.37 3.93
N THR A 54 3.63 1.15 3.28
CA THR A 54 4.14 -0.20 3.01
C THR A 54 4.38 -0.94 4.32
N THR A 55 5.06 -0.33 5.30
CA THR A 55 5.26 -0.92 6.63
C THR A 55 3.93 -1.24 7.30
N ALA A 56 2.98 -0.31 7.35
CA ALA A 56 1.67 -0.56 7.95
C ALA A 56 0.92 -1.72 7.27
N THR A 57 1.00 -1.81 5.94
CA THR A 57 0.38 -2.88 5.16
C THR A 57 1.02 -4.23 5.45
N THR A 58 2.35 -4.29 5.54
CA THR A 58 3.07 -5.52 5.91
C THR A 58 2.68 -5.95 7.32
N LEU A 59 2.67 -5.03 8.29
CA LEU A 59 2.26 -5.33 9.67
C LEU A 59 0.82 -5.85 9.76
N ALA A 60 -0.09 -5.27 8.98
CA ALA A 60 -1.47 -5.73 8.90
C ALA A 60 -1.56 -7.16 8.33
N LYS A 61 -0.85 -7.43 7.22
CA LYS A 61 -0.80 -8.76 6.59
C LYS A 61 -0.20 -9.81 7.51
N ASP A 62 0.95 -9.55 8.11
CA ASP A 62 1.64 -10.47 9.01
C ASP A 62 0.75 -10.86 10.19
N GLN A 63 0.04 -9.88 10.76
CA GLN A 63 -0.90 -10.17 11.85
C GLN A 63 -2.13 -10.94 11.36
N MET A 64 -2.67 -10.63 10.19
CA MET A 64 -3.80 -11.40 9.63
C MET A 64 -3.41 -12.85 9.35
N GLU A 65 -2.20 -13.09 8.88
CA GLU A 65 -1.66 -14.45 8.68
C GLU A 65 -1.48 -15.17 10.01
N THR A 66 -0.99 -14.48 11.04
CA THR A 66 -0.88 -15.03 12.39
C THR A 66 -2.26 -15.45 12.92
N LEU A 67 -3.26 -14.58 12.83
CA LEU A 67 -4.64 -14.88 13.24
C LEU A 67 -5.23 -16.05 12.43
N LYS A 68 -4.94 -16.10 11.13
CA LYS A 68 -5.38 -17.22 10.27
C LYS A 68 -4.73 -18.53 10.71
N ASN A 69 -3.42 -18.56 10.93
CA ASN A 69 -2.72 -19.76 11.36
C ASN A 69 -3.20 -20.23 12.74
N ASP A 70 -3.34 -19.30 13.69
CA ASP A 70 -3.85 -19.59 15.03
C ASP A 70 -5.25 -20.20 14.99
N SER A 71 -6.13 -19.68 14.13
CA SER A 71 -7.50 -20.17 13.96
C SER A 71 -7.58 -21.61 13.45
N GLN A 72 -6.59 -22.06 12.66
CA GLN A 72 -6.59 -23.40 12.05
C GLN A 72 -6.06 -24.47 13.02
N ASN A 73 -5.36 -24.06 14.07
CA ASN A 73 -4.76 -24.97 15.05
C ASN A 73 -5.82 -25.66 15.92
N SER A 74 -6.87 -24.94 16.33
CA SER A 74 -7.98 -25.50 17.11
C SER A 74 -9.23 -24.63 17.09
N ASP A 75 -10.38 -25.24 17.38
CA ASP A 75 -11.65 -24.54 17.56
C ASP A 75 -11.62 -23.53 18.72
N THR A 76 -10.88 -23.82 19.79
CA THR A 76 -10.71 -22.90 20.91
C THR A 76 -9.98 -21.65 20.49
N ASN A 77 -8.94 -21.78 19.66
CA ASN A 77 -8.20 -20.64 19.15
C ASN A 77 -9.06 -19.80 18.21
N PHE A 78 -9.81 -20.43 17.31
CA PHE A 78 -10.79 -19.74 16.46
C PHE A 78 -11.78 -18.92 17.31
N ASN A 79 -12.33 -19.52 18.38
CA ASN A 79 -13.27 -18.86 19.28
C ASN A 79 -12.63 -17.69 20.05
N ASN A 80 -11.37 -17.82 20.43
CA ASN A 80 -10.60 -16.81 21.17
C ASN A 80 -10.11 -15.62 20.33
N ILE A 81 -10.30 -15.63 19.01
CA ILE A 81 -10.08 -14.43 18.19
C ILE A 81 -11.21 -13.43 18.48
N LEU A 82 -10.93 -12.43 19.32
CA LEU A 82 -11.85 -11.39 19.75
C LEU A 82 -11.40 -10.01 19.24
N THR A 83 -12.32 -9.04 19.24
CA THR A 83 -12.00 -7.64 18.94
C THR A 83 -11.00 -7.11 19.95
N THR A 84 -9.97 -6.41 19.45
CA THR A 84 -8.96 -5.74 20.29
C THR A 84 -9.08 -4.24 20.22
N SER A 85 -8.53 -3.57 21.23
CA SER A 85 -8.25 -2.14 21.20
C SER A 85 -6.87 -1.88 20.61
N TRP A 86 -6.60 -0.62 20.24
CA TRP A 86 -5.29 -0.19 19.76
C TRP A 86 -4.16 -0.60 20.71
N SER A 87 -3.20 -1.33 20.17
CA SER A 87 -1.97 -1.71 20.86
C SER A 87 -0.74 -1.37 20.02
N ASP A 88 0.36 -1.01 20.67
CA ASP A 88 1.62 -0.79 19.98
C ASP A 88 2.13 -2.07 19.32
N VAL A 89 2.81 -1.91 18.18
CA VAL A 89 3.43 -3.04 17.47
C VAL A 89 4.87 -3.22 17.93
N THR A 90 5.18 -4.37 18.52
CA THR A 90 6.54 -4.70 18.97
C THR A 90 7.54 -4.59 17.83
N GLY A 91 8.60 -3.81 18.04
CA GLY A 91 9.65 -3.58 17.02
C GLY A 91 9.34 -2.46 16.02
N PHE A 92 8.14 -1.88 16.05
CA PHE A 92 7.72 -0.82 15.12
C PHE A 92 7.16 0.39 15.91
N PRO A 93 8.03 1.22 16.51
CA PRO A 93 7.59 2.39 17.27
C PRO A 93 6.80 3.35 16.39
N GLY A 94 5.71 3.91 16.93
CA GLY A 94 4.81 4.81 16.22
C GLY A 94 3.72 4.11 15.39
N TYR A 95 3.75 2.78 15.31
CA TYR A 95 2.67 1.98 14.72
C TYR A 95 1.82 1.33 15.80
N GLN A 96 0.51 1.42 15.60
CA GLN A 96 -0.47 0.75 16.44
C GLN A 96 -1.38 -0.08 15.58
N ARG A 97 -1.86 -1.20 16.13
CA ARG A 97 -2.78 -2.08 15.42
C ARG A 97 -3.98 -2.43 16.29
N GLN A 98 -5.09 -2.74 15.64
CA GLN A 98 -6.25 -3.38 16.24
C GLN A 98 -6.90 -4.29 15.20
N TRP A 99 -7.74 -5.22 15.65
CA TRP A 99 -8.62 -5.94 14.75
C TRP A 99 -10.02 -6.01 15.34
N ILE A 100 -11.00 -5.82 14.46
CA ILE A 100 -12.42 -5.86 14.80
C ILE A 100 -13.00 -7.14 14.21
N VAL A 101 -13.64 -7.93 15.06
CA VAL A 101 -14.16 -9.26 14.71
C VAL A 101 -15.67 -9.22 14.67
N SER A 102 -16.24 -9.59 13.54
CA SER A 102 -17.66 -9.86 13.37
C SER A 102 -17.86 -11.34 13.12
N THR A 103 -18.53 -12.03 14.05
CA THR A 103 -18.83 -13.46 13.89
C THR A 103 -20.09 -13.62 13.06
N VAL A 104 -19.97 -14.36 11.97
CA VAL A 104 -21.10 -14.84 11.17
C VAL A 104 -21.42 -16.23 11.66
N THR A 105 -22.51 -16.35 12.41
CA THR A 105 -23.00 -17.62 12.92
C THR A 105 -23.35 -18.52 11.73
N GLY A 106 -22.62 -19.63 11.62
CA GLY A 106 -22.97 -20.72 10.72
C GLY A 106 -24.06 -21.59 11.35
N ASN A 107 -24.78 -22.34 10.52
CA ASN A 107 -25.65 -23.40 11.01
C ASN A 107 -24.90 -24.74 10.94
N ASP A 108 -24.51 -25.27 12.10
CA ASP A 108 -23.83 -26.55 12.25
C ASP A 108 -24.74 -27.75 11.91
N SER A 109 -26.05 -27.52 11.73
CA SER A 109 -27.05 -28.54 11.38
C SER A 109 -28.17 -27.93 10.54
N CYS A 110 -28.11 -28.09 9.22
CA CYS A 110 -29.20 -27.66 8.33
C CYS A 110 -30.49 -28.52 8.52
N THR A 111 -31.06 -28.69 9.71
CA THR A 111 -32.24 -29.56 9.92
C THR A 111 -33.53 -28.88 9.44
N ALA A 112 -33.94 -29.23 8.22
CA ALA A 112 -35.23 -29.01 7.57
C ALA A 112 -35.70 -27.56 7.29
N SER A 113 -36.39 -27.46 6.15
CA SER A 113 -37.06 -26.32 5.49
C SER A 113 -37.28 -25.05 6.31
N GLY A 114 -36.64 -23.94 5.91
CA GLY A 114 -36.94 -22.62 6.48
C GLY A 114 -36.07 -21.47 6.00
N THR A 115 -34.77 -21.67 5.81
CA THR A 115 -33.90 -20.67 5.16
C THR A 115 -32.69 -21.37 4.52
N PRO A 116 -32.62 -21.49 3.18
CA PRO A 116 -31.47 -22.09 2.53
C PRO A 116 -30.26 -21.14 2.69
N HIS A 117 -29.35 -21.47 3.60
CA HIS A 117 -27.99 -20.95 3.45
C HIS A 117 -27.37 -21.58 2.19
N PRO A 118 -26.61 -20.82 1.36
CA PRO A 118 -26.00 -21.32 0.12
C PRO A 118 -25.10 -22.55 0.28
N CYS A 119 -24.70 -22.89 1.51
CA CYS A 119 -23.87 -24.06 1.86
C CYS A 119 -24.65 -25.35 2.17
N CYS A 120 -25.99 -25.34 2.17
CA CYS A 120 -26.80 -26.55 2.36
C CYS A 120 -27.24 -27.09 0.98
N PHE A 121 -27.04 -28.38 0.70
CA PHE A 121 -27.51 -29.04 -0.53
C PHE A 121 -28.51 -30.16 -0.21
N GLY A 122 -29.53 -30.33 -1.04
CA GLY A 122 -30.42 -31.49 -1.01
C GLY A 122 -31.25 -31.65 0.27
N SER A 123 -31.22 -32.86 0.86
CA SER A 123 -32.10 -33.40 1.93
C SER A 123 -31.95 -32.75 3.31
N ALA A 124 -31.66 -31.44 3.37
CA ALA A 124 -31.40 -30.72 4.61
C ALA A 124 -30.26 -31.38 5.42
N THR A 125 -29.22 -31.81 4.71
CA THR A 125 -27.97 -32.31 5.30
C THR A 125 -26.84 -31.42 4.79
N GLY A 126 -26.12 -30.79 5.72
CA GLY A 126 -25.08 -29.82 5.40
C GLY A 126 -24.52 -29.16 6.65
N ARG A 127 -23.26 -28.71 6.56
CA ARG A 127 -22.60 -27.88 7.57
C ARG A 127 -22.31 -26.53 6.95
N CYS A 128 -22.90 -25.48 7.51
CA CYS A 128 -22.52 -24.12 7.19
C CYS A 128 -21.48 -23.68 8.23
N PRO A 129 -20.21 -23.57 7.85
CA PRO A 129 -19.15 -23.34 8.82
C PRO A 129 -19.29 -21.94 9.41
N ILE A 130 -19.04 -21.83 10.72
CA ILE A 130 -18.95 -20.54 11.40
C ILE A 130 -17.78 -19.76 10.80
N ARG A 131 -18.01 -18.49 10.49
CA ARG A 131 -16.98 -17.60 9.92
C ARG A 131 -16.79 -16.39 10.81
N LYS A 132 -15.57 -15.86 10.84
CA LYS A 132 -15.24 -14.58 11.45
C LYS A 132 -14.74 -13.65 10.36
N SER A 133 -15.43 -12.54 10.17
CA SER A 133 -14.94 -11.42 9.39
C SER A 133 -14.03 -10.59 10.30
N ILE A 134 -12.80 -10.36 9.87
CA ILE A 134 -11.79 -9.60 10.61
C ILE A 134 -11.42 -8.39 9.79
N LEU A 135 -11.67 -7.21 10.35
CA LEU A 135 -11.13 -5.94 9.88
C LEU A 135 -9.86 -5.64 10.67
N MET A 136 -8.71 -5.87 10.05
CA MET A 136 -7.40 -5.51 10.59
C MET A 136 -7.11 -4.05 10.27
N GLN A 137 -6.74 -3.26 11.27
CA GLN A 137 -6.40 -1.86 11.11
C GLN A 137 -5.03 -1.58 11.71
N VAL A 138 -4.19 -0.88 10.96
CA VAL A 138 -2.89 -0.38 11.43
C VAL A 138 -2.85 1.11 11.23
N ARG A 139 -2.48 1.86 12.29
CA ARG A 139 -2.38 3.31 12.26
C ARG A 139 -0.98 3.80 12.61
N TRP A 140 -0.61 4.94 12.05
CA TRP A 140 0.60 5.68 12.38
C TRP A 140 0.32 7.19 12.32
N GLN A 141 1.20 8.00 12.90
CA GLN A 141 1.11 9.45 12.81
C GLN A 141 2.05 10.01 11.75
N TRP A 142 1.55 10.94 10.94
CA TRP A 142 2.33 11.72 9.98
C TRP A 142 1.79 13.15 9.92
N GLN A 143 2.67 14.14 10.08
CA GLN A 143 2.30 15.57 10.11
C GLN A 143 1.16 15.90 11.10
N GLY A 144 1.14 15.24 12.26
CA GLY A 144 0.15 15.47 13.32
C GLY A 144 -1.19 14.76 13.13
N ASN A 145 -1.40 14.06 12.01
CA ASN A 145 -2.62 13.31 11.73
C ASN A 145 -2.38 11.81 11.78
N TYR A 146 -3.42 11.06 12.19
CA TYR A 146 -3.41 9.62 12.07
C TYR A 146 -3.77 9.19 10.65
N HIS A 147 -2.97 8.27 10.12
CA HIS A 147 -3.23 7.55 8.89
C HIS A 147 -3.49 6.08 9.20
N TYR A 148 -4.25 5.42 8.33
CA TYR A 148 -4.74 4.06 8.55
C TYR A 148 -4.52 3.21 7.31
N VAL A 149 -4.22 1.93 7.53
CA VAL A 149 -4.36 0.87 6.55
C VAL A 149 -5.33 -0.14 7.11
N ASP A 150 -6.38 -0.41 6.34
CA ASP A 150 -7.45 -1.33 6.70
C ASP A 150 -7.45 -2.50 5.73
N LEU A 151 -7.37 -3.72 6.26
CA LEU A 151 -7.44 -4.96 5.49
C LEU A 151 -8.54 -5.85 6.06
N SER A 152 -9.36 -6.43 5.18
CA SER A 152 -10.44 -7.34 5.58
C SER A 152 -10.11 -8.77 5.18
N THR A 153 -10.43 -9.72 6.04
CA THR A 153 -10.37 -11.15 5.72
C THR A 153 -11.51 -11.91 6.38
N MET A 154 -11.80 -13.09 5.85
CA MET A 154 -12.72 -14.04 6.44
C MET A 154 -11.96 -15.31 6.83
N ILE A 155 -12.09 -15.68 8.10
CA ILE A 155 -11.59 -16.94 8.62
C ILE A 155 -12.79 -17.88 8.81
N THR A 156 -12.61 -19.14 8.42
CA THR A 156 -13.64 -20.17 8.56
C THR A 156 -13.17 -21.19 9.58
N ARG A 157 -14.08 -21.60 10.47
CA ARG A 157 -13.83 -22.67 11.45
C ARG A 157 -13.54 -23.99 10.71
N LYS A 158 -12.63 -24.78 11.24
CA LYS A 158 -12.21 -26.08 10.69
C LYS A 158 -13.32 -27.12 10.80
#